data_AF-A0A0D3EDH7-F1
#
_entry.id   AF-A0A0D3EDH7-F1
#
_cell.length_a   1.000
_cell.length_b   1.000
_cell.length_c   1.000
_cell.angle_alpha   90.00
_cell.angle_beta   90.00
_cell.angle_gamma   90.00
#
_symmetry.space_group_name_H-M   'P 1'
#
loop_
_entity.id
_entity.type
_entity.pdbx_description
1 polymer ?
#
loop_
_entity_poly.entity_id
_entity_poly.type
_entity_poly.pdbx_seq_one_letter_code
_entity_poly.pdbx_strand_id
1 'polypeptide(L)'
;MAPSFLSIAKFVEAILRRRFSSAGLSLQTLSIDSETTIQYWGPPPLENIQKPSLLLLHGFGPSAVWQWNRQKCISLLKPEFGFA
;
A
#
# COMPACT_ATOMS: atom_id res chain seq x y z
N MET A 1 -14.70 -3.27 26.53
CA MET A 1 -14.19 -3.10 25.15
C MET A 1 -13.30 -1.85 25.16
N ALA A 2 -11.98 -2.03 25.09
CA ALA A 2 -11.06 -0.89 25.12
C ALA A 2 -11.23 -0.08 23.83
N PRO A 3 -11.27 1.26 23.91
CA PRO A 3 -11.51 2.08 22.74
C PRO A 3 -10.39 1.93 21.71
N SER A 4 -10.79 1.85 20.44
CA SER A 4 -9.95 1.58 19.26
C SER A 4 -8.85 2.62 18.99
N PHE A 5 -8.84 3.74 19.73
CA PHE A 5 -7.79 4.78 19.67
C PHE A 5 -6.54 4.49 20.52
N LEU A 6 -6.57 3.49 21.42
CA LEU A 6 -5.39 3.08 22.20
C LEU A 6 -4.52 2.01 21.52
N SER A 7 -4.89 1.56 20.32
CA SER A 7 -4.10 0.58 19.59
C SER A 7 -2.90 1.25 18.93
N ILE A 8 -1.72 1.08 19.53
CA ILE A 8 -0.41 1.49 18.96
C ILE A 8 -0.28 0.96 17.52
N ALA A 9 -0.73 -0.28 17.26
CA ALA A 9 -0.72 -0.86 15.94
C ALA A 9 -1.55 -0.04 14.93
N LYS A 10 -2.76 0.40 15.28
CA LYS A 10 -3.59 1.25 14.39
C LYS A 10 -2.97 2.62 14.14
N PHE A 11 -2.35 3.20 15.17
CA PHE A 11 -1.65 4.48 15.02
C PHE A 11 -0.46 4.37 14.07
N VAL A 12 0.39 3.36 14.27
CA VAL A 12 1.53 3.10 13.39
C VAL A 12 1.05 2.80 11.97
N GLU A 13 0.03 1.95 11.81
CA GLU A 13 -0.56 1.65 10.51
C GLU A 13 -1.02 2.92 9.78
N ALA A 14 -1.68 3.86 10.48
CA ALA A 14 -2.07 5.15 9.89
C ALA A 14 -0.87 5.98 9.39
N ILE A 15 0.24 6.00 10.14
CA ILE A 15 1.49 6.65 9.70
C ILE A 15 2.05 5.95 8.46
N LEU A 16 2.05 4.62 8.42
CA LEU A 16 2.55 3.85 7.27
C LEU A 16 1.71 4.11 6.02
N ARG A 17 0.38 4.13 6.16
CA ARG A 17 -0.55 4.47 5.09
C ARG A 17 -0.27 5.86 4.52
N ARG A 18 -0.04 6.86 5.39
CA ARG A 18 0.33 8.21 4.95
C ARG A 18 1.63 8.25 4.14
N ARG A 19 2.64 7.44 4.51
CA ARG A 19 3.90 7.35 3.74
C ARG A 19 3.67 6.80 2.34
N PHE A 20 2.85 5.77 2.20
CA PHE A 20 2.49 5.21 0.89
C PHE A 20 1.71 6.23 0.05
N SER A 21 0.73 6.92 0.66
CA SER A 21 0.00 8.01 0.00
C SER A 21 0.91 9.17 -0.43
N SER A 22 1.90 9.53 0.38
CA SER A 22 2.89 10.56 0.00
C SER A 22 3.82 10.12 -1.13
N ALA A 23 3.91 8.81 -1.41
CA ALA A 23 4.64 8.26 -2.54
C ALA A 23 3.76 8.08 -3.79
N GLY A 24 2.51 8.56 -3.77
CA GLY A 24 1.59 8.48 -4.91
C GLY A 24 0.75 7.20 -4.94
N LEU A 25 0.82 6.36 -3.91
CA LEU A 25 0.04 5.12 -3.86
C LEU A 25 -1.27 5.34 -3.11
N SER A 26 -2.37 4.90 -3.71
CA SER A 26 -3.69 4.85 -3.08
C SER A 26 -4.04 3.43 -2.67
N LEU A 27 -4.76 3.29 -1.54
CA LEU A 27 -5.35 2.02 -1.14
C LEU A 27 -6.58 1.77 -2.03
N GLN A 28 -6.55 0.64 -2.73
CA GLN A 28 -7.61 0.21 -3.61
C GLN A 28 -8.12 -1.17 -3.18
N THR A 29 -9.40 -1.40 -3.41
CA THR A 29 -10.05 -2.69 -3.14
C THR A 29 -10.58 -3.24 -4.45
N LEU A 30 -10.14 -4.44 -4.81
CA LEU A 30 -10.57 -5.17 -5.98
C LEU A 30 -11.48 -6.33 -5.56
N SER A 31 -12.69 -6.39 -6.10
CA SER A 31 -13.54 -7.58 -5.97
C SER A 31 -13.17 -8.55 -7.08
N ILE A 32 -12.74 -9.77 -6.73
CA ILE A 32 -12.48 -10.82 -7.72
C ILE A 32 -13.77 -11.60 -7.99
N ASP A 33 -14.49 -11.91 -6.92
CA ASP A 33 -15.77 -12.63 -6.95
C ASP A 33 -16.73 -11.99 -5.92
N SER A 34 -17.81 -12.70 -5.58
CA SER A 34 -18.83 -12.25 -4.62
C SER A 34 -18.38 -12.29 -3.15
N GLU A 35 -17.34 -13.04 -2.81
CA GLU A 35 -16.90 -13.30 -1.42
C GLU A 35 -15.45 -12.85 -1.15
N THR A 36 -14.67 -12.60 -2.20
CA THR A 36 -13.24 -12.37 -2.15
C THR A 36 -12.93 -10.95 -2.60
N THR A 37 -12.41 -10.17 -1.66
CA THR A 37 -11.90 -8.82 -1.92
C THR A 37 -10.40 -8.78 -1.64
N ILE A 38 -9.63 -8.22 -2.58
CA ILE A 38 -8.20 -7.96 -2.42
C ILE A 38 -8.01 -6.48 -2.16
N GLN A 39 -7.27 -6.16 -1.10
CA GLN A 39 -6.80 -4.80 -0.84
C GLN A 39 -5.35 -4.67 -1.30
N TYR A 40 -5.08 -3.69 -2.15
CA TYR A 40 -3.74 -3.43 -2.67
C TYR A 40 -3.43 -1.93 -2.68
N TRP A 41 -2.15 -1.60 -2.73
CA TRP A 41 -1.67 -0.23 -2.87
C TRP A 41 -1.15 -0.05 -4.28
N GLY A 42 -1.70 0.92 -5.02
CA GLY A 42 -1.34 1.15 -6.42
C GLY A 42 -1.52 2.62 -6.82
N PRO A 43 -0.93 3.04 -7.95
CA PRO A 43 -1.13 4.37 -8.48
C PRO A 43 -2.63 4.63 -8.80
N PRO A 44 -3.08 5.89 -8.78
CA PRO A 44 -4.44 6.24 -9.16
C PRO A 44 -4.78 5.73 -10.57
N PRO A 45 -6.03 5.31 -10.85
CA PRO A 45 -6.44 4.76 -12.15
C PRO A 45 -6.23 5.69 -13.37
N LEU A 46 -5.98 6.98 -13.13
CA LEU A 46 -5.84 8.01 -14.17
C LEU A 46 -4.39 8.24 -14.61
N GLU A 47 -3.40 7.62 -13.96
CA GLU A 47 -2.00 7.78 -14.35
C GLU A 47 -1.68 6.96 -15.59
N ASN A 48 -1.21 7.64 -16.64
CA ASN A 48 -0.81 7.04 -17.90
C ASN A 48 0.53 6.32 -17.71
N ILE A 49 0.47 5.02 -17.36
CA ILE A 49 1.64 4.23 -16.98
C ILE A 49 2.44 3.85 -18.23
N GLN A 50 3.35 4.74 -18.67
CA GLN A 50 4.36 4.43 -19.70
C GLN A 50 5.53 3.57 -19.17
N LYS A 51 5.48 3.17 -17.89
CA LYS A 51 6.55 2.44 -17.20
C LYS A 51 6.16 0.98 -16.95
N PRO A 52 7.13 0.05 -16.77
CA PRO A 52 6.81 -1.33 -16.43
C PRO A 52 6.00 -1.41 -15.13
N SER A 53 5.08 -2.37 -15.02
CA SER A 53 4.32 -2.59 -13.79
C SER A 53 5.11 -3.47 -12.83
N LEU A 54 5.33 -3.00 -11.60
CA LEU A 54 5.92 -3.80 -10.53
C LEU A 54 4.85 -4.26 -9.54
N LEU A 55 4.76 -5.57 -9.33
CA LEU A 55 3.89 -6.18 -8.34
C LEU A 55 4.71 -6.67 -7.14
N LEU A 56 4.42 -6.11 -5.96
CA LEU A 56 5.03 -6.55 -4.70
C LEU A 56 4.05 -7.39 -3.91
N LEU A 57 4.25 -8.71 -3.93
CA LEU A 57 3.44 -9.67 -3.17
C LEU A 57 4.05 -9.87 -1.78
N HIS A 58 3.29 -9.51 -0.75
CA HIS A 58 3.68 -9.78 0.63
C HIS A 58 3.42 -11.25 0.98
N GLY A 59 4.19 -11.79 1.91
CA GLY A 59 4.05 -13.17 2.36
C GLY A 59 3.08 -13.29 3.53
N PHE A 60 3.12 -14.45 4.20
CA PHE A 60 2.42 -14.65 5.46
C PHE A 60 2.94 -13.68 6.53
N GLY A 61 2.05 -12.88 7.11
CA GLY A 61 2.43 -11.88 8.10
C GLY A 61 1.52 -10.65 8.14
N PRO A 62 1.97 -9.56 8.76
CA PRO A 62 1.21 -8.31 8.83
C PRO A 62 1.06 -7.67 7.44
N SER A 63 0.09 -6.76 7.30
CA SER A 63 -0.30 -6.20 6.00
C SER A 63 0.89 -5.60 5.22
N ALA A 64 0.73 -5.52 3.89
CA ALA A 64 1.77 -5.03 2.97
C ALA A 64 2.49 -3.75 3.45
N VAL A 65 1.74 -2.81 4.04
CA VAL A 65 2.29 -1.56 4.58
C VAL A 65 3.34 -1.80 5.67
N TRP A 66 3.16 -2.80 6.53
CA TRP A 66 4.13 -3.17 7.57
C TRP A 66 5.36 -3.88 7.00
N GLN A 67 5.14 -4.85 6.10
CA GLN A 67 6.24 -5.64 5.53
C GLN A 67 7.16 -4.78 4.66
N TRP A 68 6.59 -3.85 3.90
CA TRP A 68 7.34 -3.00 2.96
C TRP A 68 7.74 -1.63 3.53
N ASN A 69 7.31 -1.23 4.74
CA ASN A 69 7.69 0.06 5.33
C ASN A 69 9.21 0.22 5.56
N ARG A 70 9.91 -0.86 5.92
CA ARG A 70 11.38 -0.77 6.11
C ARG A 70 12.14 -0.81 4.81
N GLN A 71 11.55 -1.38 3.77
CA GLN A 71 12.19 -1.45 2.46
C GLN A 71 11.94 -0.12 1.77
N LYS A 72 13.00 0.66 1.57
CA LYS A 72 13.00 1.89 0.77
C LYS A 72 12.51 1.66 -0.68
N CYS A 73 12.13 0.44 -1.07
CA CYS A 73 11.60 0.06 -2.37
C CYS A 73 10.60 1.10 -2.89
N ILE A 74 9.59 1.53 -2.14
CA ILE A 74 8.57 2.42 -2.73
C ILE A 74 9.14 3.78 -3.18
N SER A 75 10.07 4.37 -2.43
CA SER A 75 10.72 5.62 -2.84
C SER A 75 11.88 5.41 -3.82
N LEU A 76 12.59 4.28 -3.75
CA LEU A 76 13.68 3.93 -4.66
C LEU A 76 13.19 3.48 -6.03
N LEU A 77 12.00 2.91 -6.11
CA LEU A 77 11.36 2.45 -7.34
C LEU A 77 10.59 3.58 -8.04
N LYS A 78 10.34 4.70 -7.36
CA LYS A 78 9.68 5.89 -7.93
C LYS A 78 10.32 6.39 -9.24
N PRO A 79 11.66 6.53 -9.38
CA PRO A 79 12.26 6.91 -10.67
C PRO A 79 12.04 5.87 -11.77
N GLU A 80 12.20 4.59 -11.46
CA GLU A 80 12.14 3.47 -12.42
C GLU A 80 10.71 3.11 -12.85
N PHE A 81 9.75 3.17 -11.92
CA PHE A 81 8.38 2.66 -12.09
C PHE A 81 7.29 3.75 -12.06
N GLY A 82 7.64 4.99 -11.64
CA GLY A 82 6.78 6.17 -11.71
C GLY A 82 5.53 6.08 -10.85
N PHE A 83 5.69 6.49 -9.59
CA PHE A 83 4.57 6.77 -8.70
C PHE A 83 4.52 8.29 -8.48
N ALA A 84 3.36 8.94 -8.55
CA ALA A 84 3.25 10.40 -8.39
C ALA A 84 3.81 10.95 -7.06
#